data_AF-A0AAV3ECK0-F1
#
_entry.id   AF-A0AAV3ECK0-F1
#
_cell.length_a   1.000
_cell.length_b   1.000
_cell.length_c   1.000
_cell.angle_alpha   90.00
_cell.angle_beta   90.00
_cell.angle_gamma   90.00
#
_symmetry.space_group_name_H-M   'P 1'
#
loop_
_entity.id
_entity.type
_entity.pdbx_description
1 polymer ?
#
loop_
_entity_poly.entity_id
_entity_poly.type
_entity_poly.pdbx_seq_one_letter_code
_entity_poly.pdbx_strand_id
1 'polypeptide(L)'
;MKKYLSWMMTCTFLLVYVWLMKTLSLWGTENIVVFSFFLLIPLLPFLAPFLGILMFFNNKKLIITGYLLSLTAAIYLVNAIKSYPIRIYMRGEMTQEEYLSLILSLVGYLFISMLFFIFRMKKLK
;
A
#
# COMPACT_ATOMS: atom_id res chain seq x y z
N MET A 1 16.03 -19.45 14.97
CA MET A 1 14.66 -18.90 15.03
C MET A 1 14.55 -17.39 14.70
N LYS A 2 15.26 -16.48 15.38
CA LYS A 2 15.14 -15.01 15.14
C LYS A 2 15.43 -14.55 13.70
N LYS A 3 16.42 -15.15 13.03
CA LYS A 3 16.79 -14.83 11.64
C LYS A 3 15.73 -15.28 10.64
N TYR A 4 15.19 -16.50 10.82
CA TYR A 4 14.10 -17.03 9.99
C TYR A 4 12.84 -16.18 10.10
N LEU A 5 12.44 -15.81 11.34
CA LEU A 5 11.29 -14.94 11.57
C LEU A 5 11.46 -13.55 10.92
N SER A 6 12.66 -12.98 10.99
CA SER A 6 12.96 -11.70 10.32
C SER A 6 12.84 -11.79 8.80
N TRP A 7 13.26 -12.91 8.21
CA TRP A 7 13.13 -13.16 6.78
C TRP A 7 11.65 -13.36 6.42
N MET A 8 10.95 -14.22 7.15
CA MET A 8 9.54 -14.48 6.93
C MET A 8 8.70 -13.19 6.93
N MET A 9 8.88 -12.31 7.92
CA MET A 9 8.18 -11.01 7.98
C MET A 9 8.50 -10.09 6.79
N THR A 10 9.75 -10.12 6.32
CA THR A 10 10.19 -9.33 5.16
C THR A 10 9.54 -9.85 3.87
N CYS A 11 9.56 -11.17 3.66
CA CYS A 11 8.90 -11.81 2.52
C CYS A 11 7.40 -11.52 2.52
N THR A 12 6.73 -11.69 3.65
CA THR A 12 5.28 -11.45 3.75
C THR A 12 4.93 -9.99 3.43
N PHE A 13 5.71 -9.04 3.94
CA PHE A 13 5.52 -7.63 3.60
C PHE A 13 5.67 -7.39 2.10
N LEU A 14 6.74 -7.90 1.48
CA LEU A 14 6.98 -7.73 0.05
C LEU A 14 5.90 -8.38 -0.82
N LEU A 15 5.44 -9.57 -0.48
CA LEU A 15 4.38 -10.27 -1.21
C LEU A 15 3.08 -9.46 -1.21
N VAL A 16 2.67 -8.99 -0.03
CA VAL A 16 1.44 -8.19 0.10
C VAL A 16 1.60 -6.82 -0.54
N TYR A 17 2.79 -6.21 -0.45
CA TYR A 17 3.11 -4.96 -1.14
C TYR A 17 2.97 -5.11 -2.66
N VAL A 18 3.59 -6.13 -3.26
CA VAL A 18 3.50 -6.40 -4.71
C VAL A 18 2.06 -6.69 -5.13
N TRP A 19 1.32 -7.45 -4.32
CA TRP A 19 -0.09 -7.73 -4.61
C TRP A 19 -0.93 -6.45 -4.60
N LEU A 20 -0.73 -5.57 -3.62
CA LEU A 20 -1.36 -4.25 -3.56
C LEU A 20 -1.01 -3.39 -4.78
N MET A 21 0.25 -3.40 -5.23
CA MET A 21 0.66 -2.67 -6.43
C MET A 21 -0.13 -3.13 -7.66
N LYS A 22 -0.29 -4.45 -7.82
CA LYS A 22 -0.99 -5.05 -8.96
C LYS A 22 -2.48 -4.73 -8.96
N THR A 23 -3.13 -4.71 -7.81
CA THR A 23 -4.56 -4.39 -7.72
C THR A 23 -4.81 -2.89 -7.88
N LEU A 24 -3.96 -2.03 -7.30
CA LEU A 24 -4.02 -0.59 -7.52
C LEU A 24 -3.74 -0.21 -8.98
N SER A 25 -2.86 -0.94 -9.68
CA SER A 25 -2.57 -0.65 -11.08
C SER A 25 -3.82 -0.77 -11.97
N LEU A 26 -4.61 -1.80 -11.73
CA LEU A 26 -5.89 -2.05 -12.42
C LEU A 26 -6.94 -0.99 -12.07
N TRP A 27 -6.87 -0.39 -10.88
CA TRP A 27 -7.83 0.61 -10.41
C TRP A 27 -7.64 2.02 -11.02
N GLY A 28 -6.61 2.25 -11.84
CA GLY A 28 -6.50 3.49 -12.63
C GLY A 28 -5.12 4.16 -12.69
N THR A 29 -4.02 3.40 -12.58
CA THR A 29 -2.67 4.00 -12.58
C THR A 29 -2.28 4.76 -13.85
N GLU A 30 -2.82 4.39 -15.02
CA GLU A 30 -2.47 5.07 -16.27
C GLU A 30 -2.92 6.54 -16.29
N ASN A 31 -4.14 6.82 -15.84
CA ASN A 31 -4.62 8.19 -15.71
C ASN A 31 -4.05 8.87 -14.47
N ILE A 32 -3.81 8.15 -13.37
CA ILE A 32 -3.28 8.77 -12.14
C ILE A 32 -1.84 9.23 -12.33
N VAL A 33 -0.96 8.45 -12.96
CA VAL A 33 0.43 8.83 -13.23
C VAL A 33 0.51 9.98 -14.25
N VAL A 34 -0.36 9.96 -15.28
CA VAL A 34 -0.43 11.03 -16.30
C VAL A 34 -1.06 12.31 -15.71
N PHE A 35 -2.22 12.25 -15.03
CA PHE A 35 -2.83 13.42 -14.36
C PHE A 35 -1.90 14.05 -13.34
N SER A 36 -1.21 13.22 -12.57
CA SER A 36 -0.21 13.63 -11.59
C SER A 36 0.94 14.45 -12.20
N PHE A 37 1.38 14.09 -13.40
CA PHE A 37 2.43 14.80 -14.13
C PHE A 37 1.92 16.12 -14.72
N PHE A 38 0.63 16.23 -15.06
CA PHE A 38 0.05 17.39 -15.74
C PHE A 38 -0.64 18.43 -14.82
N LEU A 39 -1.04 18.09 -13.59
CA LEU A 39 -1.86 18.98 -12.73
C LEU A 39 -1.14 19.68 -11.57
N LEU A 40 0.13 19.40 -11.26
CA LEU A 40 0.84 19.98 -10.10
C LEU A 40 0.10 19.83 -8.73
N ILE A 41 -0.96 19.01 -8.68
CA ILE A 41 -1.64 18.56 -7.45
C ILE A 41 -0.75 17.46 -6.87
N PRO A 42 -0.42 17.49 -5.57
CA PRO A 42 0.67 16.68 -5.07
C PRO A 42 0.34 15.19 -5.23
N LEU A 43 1.18 14.48 -5.99
CA LEU A 43 1.25 13.02 -6.10
C LEU A 43 1.31 12.28 -4.77
N LEU A 44 1.53 13.00 -3.66
CA LEU A 44 1.82 12.44 -2.35
C LEU A 44 0.81 11.38 -1.91
N PRO A 45 -0.51 11.56 -1.99
CA PRO A 45 -1.46 10.54 -1.54
C PRO A 45 -1.37 9.25 -2.36
N PHE A 46 -1.07 9.35 -3.66
CA PHE A 46 -0.98 8.24 -4.60
C PHE A 46 0.34 7.49 -4.52
N LEU A 47 1.45 8.18 -4.24
CA LEU A 47 2.73 7.54 -3.99
C LEU A 47 2.99 7.15 -2.53
N ALA A 48 2.24 7.70 -1.58
CA ALA A 48 2.47 7.44 -0.16
C ALA A 48 2.36 5.96 0.22
N PRO A 49 1.37 5.17 -0.25
CA PRO A 49 1.35 3.73 0.04
C PRO A 49 2.63 3.05 -0.46
N PHE A 50 3.18 3.52 -1.59
CA PHE A 50 4.39 2.98 -2.22
C PHE A 50 5.66 3.29 -1.42
N LEU A 51 5.68 4.40 -0.68
CA LEU A 51 6.77 4.76 0.21
C LEU A 51 6.78 3.97 1.54
N GLY A 52 5.82 3.05 1.75
CA GLY A 52 5.86 2.10 2.86
C GLY A 52 7.12 1.21 2.87
N ILE A 53 7.76 1.04 1.72
CA ILE A 53 9.05 0.34 1.57
C ILE A 53 10.17 0.97 2.43
N LEU A 54 10.04 2.24 2.85
CA LEU A 54 11.01 2.91 3.73
C LEU A 54 11.20 2.20 5.08
N MET A 55 10.25 1.34 5.49
CA MET A 55 10.39 0.50 6.69
C MET A 55 11.54 -0.51 6.65
N PHE A 56 12.14 -0.77 5.48
CA PHE A 56 13.30 -1.64 5.34
C PHE A 56 14.61 -1.02 5.80
N PHE A 57 14.73 0.31 5.81
CA PHE A 57 15.97 0.98 6.22
C PHE A 57 16.23 0.78 7.71
N ASN A 58 17.51 0.71 8.11
CA ASN A 58 17.93 0.63 9.52
C ASN A 58 17.99 2.01 10.18
N ASN A 59 17.06 2.92 9.84
CA ASN A 59 16.96 4.23 10.45
C ASN A 59 15.56 4.39 11.05
N LYS A 60 15.51 4.67 12.36
CA LYS A 60 14.25 4.82 13.11
C LYS A 60 13.32 5.88 12.51
N LYS A 61 13.87 7.00 12.02
CA LYS A 61 13.07 8.05 11.37
C LYS A 61 12.43 7.53 10.09
N LEU A 62 13.20 6.87 9.22
CA LEU A 62 12.69 6.31 7.96
C LEU A 62 11.63 5.22 8.18
N ILE A 63 11.77 4.41 9.23
CA ILE A 63 10.77 3.40 9.57
C ILE A 63 9.44 4.02 9.99
N ILE A 64 9.48 5.04 10.85
CA ILE A 64 8.27 5.76 11.25
C ILE A 64 7.63 6.45 10.05
N THR A 65 8.43 7.13 9.22
CA THR A 65 7.95 7.77 8.00
C THR A 65 7.32 6.76 7.04
N GLY A 66 7.96 5.62 6.81
CA GLY A 66 7.42 4.55 5.96
C GLY A 66 6.09 4.01 6.48
N TYR A 67 5.96 3.81 7.79
CA TYR A 67 4.70 3.38 8.38
C TYR A 67 3.58 4.43 8.26
N LEU A 68 3.88 5.70 8.53
CA LEU A 68 2.90 6.79 8.36
C LEU A 68 2.42 6.90 6.90
N LEU A 69 3.34 6.71 5.95
CA LEU A 69 3.02 6.72 4.54
C LEU A 69 2.20 5.48 4.14
N SER A 70 2.45 4.30 4.71
CA SER A 70 1.63 3.12 4.43
C SER A 70 0.18 3.25 4.91
N LEU A 71 -0.08 4.03 5.97
CA LEU A 71 -1.44 4.30 6.47
C LEU A 71 -2.32 5.05 5.46
N THR A 72 -1.74 5.74 4.48
CA THR A 72 -2.52 6.38 3.39
C THR A 72 -3.31 5.35 2.58
N ALA A 73 -2.92 4.06 2.59
CA ALA A 73 -3.71 2.96 2.03
C ALA A 73 -5.11 2.83 2.67
N ALA A 74 -5.34 3.35 3.88
CA ALA A 74 -6.66 3.39 4.48
C ALA A 74 -7.63 4.32 3.73
N ILE A 75 -7.13 5.40 3.13
CA ILE A 75 -7.94 6.31 2.31
C ILE A 75 -8.43 5.56 1.07
N TYR A 76 -7.54 4.80 0.42
CA TYR A 76 -7.87 3.91 -0.69
C TYR A 76 -8.92 2.87 -0.29
N LEU A 77 -8.79 2.26 0.89
CA LEU A 77 -9.76 1.29 1.38
C LEU A 77 -11.15 1.91 1.63
N VAL A 78 -11.21 3.07 2.27
CA VAL A 78 -12.48 3.78 2.51
C VAL A 78 -13.15 4.16 1.19
N ASN A 79 -12.37 4.66 0.22
CA ASN A 79 -12.86 4.99 -1.10
C ASN A 79 -13.33 3.75 -1.86
N ALA A 80 -12.60 2.63 -1.73
CA ALA A 80 -13.02 1.36 -2.29
C ALA A 80 -14.43 1.02 -1.78
N ILE A 81 -14.56 0.83 -0.47
CA ILE A 81 -15.82 0.40 0.18
C ILE A 81 -17.00 1.33 -0.14
N LYS A 82 -16.81 2.66 -0.05
CA LYS A 82 -17.91 3.63 -0.17
C LYS A 82 -18.49 3.74 -1.58
N SER A 83 -17.68 3.54 -2.61
CA SER A 83 -18.06 3.93 -3.95
C SER A 83 -18.53 2.74 -4.81
N TYR A 84 -18.72 1.54 -4.26
CA TYR A 84 -19.04 0.35 -5.05
C TYR A 84 -20.39 0.45 -5.81
N PRO A 85 -20.45 0.22 -7.13
CA PRO A 85 -19.33 0.10 -8.09
C PRO A 85 -18.77 1.48 -8.48
N ILE A 86 -17.44 1.65 -8.36
CA ILE A 86 -16.74 2.94 -8.42
C ILE A 86 -16.55 3.36 -9.87
N ARG A 87 -17.58 3.95 -10.48
CA ARG A 87 -17.51 4.41 -11.88
C ARG A 87 -16.60 5.62 -12.10
N ILE A 88 -16.28 6.38 -11.05
CA ILE A 88 -15.68 7.73 -11.17
C ILE A 88 -14.19 7.68 -11.58
N TYR A 89 -13.49 6.56 -11.33
CA TYR A 89 -12.04 6.46 -11.54
C TYR A 89 -11.59 5.30 -12.44
N MET A 90 -12.51 4.47 -12.93
CA MET A 90 -12.17 3.28 -13.71
C MET A 90 -12.25 3.52 -15.22
N ARG A 91 -11.23 3.07 -15.96
CA ARG A 91 -11.17 3.04 -17.44
C ARG A 91 -11.75 1.73 -18.00
N GLY A 92 -12.74 1.15 -17.33
CA GLY A 92 -13.34 -0.15 -17.66
C GLY A 92 -14.15 -0.73 -16.49
N GLU A 93 -14.97 -1.75 -16.74
CA GLU A 93 -15.66 -2.47 -15.68
C GLU A 93 -14.66 -3.45 -15.02
N MET A 94 -14.12 -3.08 -13.86
CA MET A 94 -13.34 -4.01 -13.03
C MET A 94 -14.28 -5.12 -12.57
N THR A 95 -13.87 -6.37 -12.76
CA THR A 95 -14.69 -7.52 -12.37
C THR A 95 -14.89 -7.57 -10.86
N GLN A 96 -15.93 -8.25 -10.39
CA GLN A 96 -16.17 -8.41 -8.95
C GLN A 96 -14.98 -9.04 -8.23
N GLU A 97 -14.30 -9.99 -8.87
CA GLU A 97 -13.12 -10.67 -8.32
C GLU A 97 -11.94 -9.72 -8.14
N GLU A 98 -11.65 -8.90 -9.15
CA GLU A 98 -10.59 -7.91 -9.10
C GLU A 98 -10.86 -6.87 -8.01
N TYR A 99 -12.12 -6.43 -7.89
CA TYR A 99 -12.52 -5.49 -6.85
C TYR A 99 -12.39 -6.08 -5.43
N LEU A 100 -12.81 -7.33 -5.24
CA LEU A 100 -12.60 -8.04 -3.98
C LEU A 100 -11.10 -8.20 -3.67
N SER A 101 -10.30 -8.53 -4.69
CA SER A 101 -8.85 -8.59 -4.57
C SER A 101 -8.24 -7.24 -4.18
N LEU A 102 -8.76 -6.13 -4.69
CA LEU A 102 -8.32 -4.79 -4.30
C LEU A 102 -8.57 -4.53 -2.82
N ILE A 103 -9.79 -4.73 -2.33
CA ILE A 103 -10.13 -4.57 -0.90
C ILE A 103 -9.24 -5.45 -0.04
N LEU A 104 -9.10 -6.73 -0.41
CA LEU A 104 -8.34 -7.70 0.37
C LEU A 104 -6.85 -7.34 0.42
N SER A 105 -6.28 -6.88 -0.71
CA SER A 105 -4.90 -6.41 -0.76
C SER A 105 -4.67 -5.16 0.10
N LEU A 106 -5.63 -4.22 0.15
CA LEU A 106 -5.55 -3.03 0.99
C LEU A 106 -5.61 -3.35 2.48
N VAL A 107 -6.57 -4.19 2.89
CA VAL A 107 -6.69 -4.65 4.29
C VAL A 107 -5.44 -5.44 4.70
N GLY A 108 -5.00 -6.37 3.87
CA GLY A 108 -3.80 -7.16 4.10
C GLY A 108 -2.56 -6.28 4.23
N TYR A 109 -2.40 -5.29 3.36
CA TYR A 109 -1.26 -4.38 3.39
C TYR A 109 -1.20 -3.56 4.67
N LEU A 110 -2.34 -2.99 5.11
CA LEU A 110 -2.40 -2.22 6.36
C LEU A 110 -2.02 -3.09 7.57
N PHE A 111 -2.56 -4.30 7.64
CA PHE A 111 -2.30 -5.22 8.74
C PHE A 111 -0.83 -5.68 8.77
N ILE A 112 -0.29 -6.12 7.64
CA ILE A 112 1.11 -6.57 7.55
C ILE A 112 2.07 -5.40 7.75
N SER A 113 1.75 -4.20 7.28
CA SER A 113 2.54 -2.98 7.54
C SER A 113 2.65 -2.68 9.04
N MET A 114 1.55 -2.79 9.79
CA MET A 114 1.54 -2.60 11.24
C MET A 114 2.42 -3.63 11.95
N LEU A 115 2.26 -4.92 11.61
CA LEU A 115 3.08 -5.98 12.19
C LEU A 115 4.57 -5.81 11.86
N PHE A 116 4.87 -5.44 10.62
CA PHE A 116 6.23 -5.18 10.17
C PHE A 116 6.86 -3.99 10.90
N PHE A 117 6.12 -2.89 11.06
CA PHE A 117 6.55 -1.73 11.84
C PHE A 117 6.88 -2.11 13.29
N ILE A 118 5.97 -2.80 13.98
CA ILE A 118 6.19 -3.26 15.38
C ILE A 118 7.45 -4.13 15.46
N PHE A 119 7.61 -5.06 14.52
CA PHE A 119 8.78 -5.93 14.45
C PHE A 119 10.08 -5.14 14.26
N ARG A 120 10.11 -4.20 13.32
CA ARG A 120 11.28 -3.34 13.03
C ARG A 120 11.65 -2.48 14.23
N MET A 121 10.66 -1.88 14.90
CA MET A 121 10.88 -1.05 16.08
C MET A 121 11.42 -1.85 17.28
N LYS A 122 10.99 -3.11 17.45
CA LYS A 122 11.54 -4.01 18.49
C LYS A 122 12.97 -4.44 18.20
N LYS A 123 13.37 -4.55 16.93
CA LYS A 123 14.72 -4.97 16.51
C LYS A 123 15.77 -3.85 16.63
N LEU A 124 15.33 -2.59 16.58
CA LEU A 124 16.18 -1.40 16.67
C LEU A 124 16.25 -0.78 18.08
N LYS A 125 15.57 -1.40 19.06
CA LYS A 125 15.80 -1.13 20.50
C LYS A 125 17.15 -1.71 20.90
#